data_AF-L7QZ38-F1
#
_entry.id   AF-L7QZ38-F1
#
_cell.length_a   1.000
_cell.length_b   1.000
_cell.length_c   1.000
_cell.angle_alpha   90.00
_cell.angle_beta   90.00
_cell.angle_gamma   90.00
#
_symmetry.space_group_name_H-M   'P 1'
#
loop_
_entity.id
_entity.type
_entity.pdbx_description
1 polymer ?
#
loop_
_entity_poly.entity_id
_entity_poly.type
_entity_poly.pdbx_seq_one_letter_code
_entity_poly.pdbx_strand_id
1 'polypeptide(L)'
;GVYDPMIPDAECVKIVAEILESLSLGSFVIKLNHRRLLDGLFEACGVPASKFRSACSSVDKLDKSPWEEVRKEMIDEKGIEAEAVDRIGQYVRLSGHNDLVEKLLKDQYLSKVKAATEGLEGIKLLLRYCDLYDLTDKVIFDVSLARGL
;
A
#
# COMPACT_ATOMS: atom_id res chain seq x y z
N GLY A 1 -2.35 5.07 22.82
CA GLY A 1 -3.43 5.86 23.45
C GLY A 1 -4.62 5.89 22.51
N VAL A 2 -5.74 6.45 22.95
CA VAL A 2 -6.85 6.81 22.05
C VAL A 2 -6.58 8.23 21.57
N TYR A 3 -6.43 8.40 20.26
CA TYR A 3 -6.11 9.67 19.62
C TYR A 3 -6.96 9.82 18.36
N ASP A 4 -7.00 11.03 17.81
CA ASP A 4 -7.63 11.27 16.52
C ASP A 4 -6.89 10.51 15.40
N PRO A 5 -7.61 10.06 14.36
CA PRO A 5 -7.04 9.18 13.34
C PRO A 5 -5.82 9.78 12.64
N MET A 6 -4.81 8.95 12.39
CA MET A 6 -3.60 9.24 11.61
C MET A 6 -2.67 10.33 12.16
N ILE A 7 -3.00 11.02 13.26
CA ILE A 7 -2.12 12.05 13.84
C ILE A 7 -0.80 11.42 14.36
N PRO A 8 -0.82 10.38 15.21
CA PRO A 8 0.41 9.77 15.68
C PRO A 8 1.16 9.05 14.56
N ASP A 9 0.43 8.48 13.59
CA ASP A 9 1.00 7.83 12.41
C ASP A 9 1.82 8.83 11.58
N ALA A 10 1.29 10.03 11.34
CA ALA A 10 2.00 11.10 10.64
C ALA A 10 3.22 11.61 11.42
N GLU A 11 3.12 11.71 12.75
CA GLU A 11 4.25 12.08 13.61
C GLU A 11 5.39 11.05 13.51
N CYS A 12 5.10 9.75 13.48
CA CYS A 12 6.11 8.72 13.24
C CYS A 12 6.83 8.92 11.90
N VAL A 13 6.10 9.24 10.83
CA VAL A 13 6.68 9.53 9.51
C VAL A 13 7.60 10.75 9.59
N LYS A 14 7.18 11.81 10.29
CA LYS A 14 7.99 13.01 10.51
C LYS A 14 9.29 12.72 11.23
N ILE A 15 9.23 11.96 12.33
CA ILE A 15 10.42 11.57 13.11
C ILE A 15 11.40 10.78 12.23
N VAL A 16 10.91 9.83 11.44
CA VAL A 16 11.77 9.07 10.51
C VAL A 16 12.42 9.98 9.47
N ALA A 17 11.66 10.90 8.88
CA ALA A 17 12.20 11.85 7.90
C ALA A 17 13.30 12.74 8.52
N GLU A 18 13.06 13.30 9.70
CA GLU A 18 14.04 14.14 10.41
C GLU A 18 15.32 13.38 10.75
N ILE A 19 15.20 12.13 11.21
CA ILE A 19 16.36 11.27 11.49
C ILE A 19 17.16 11.04 10.21
N LEU A 20 16.51 10.65 9.11
CA LEU A 20 17.20 10.38 7.84
C LEU A 20 17.87 11.63 7.26
N GLU A 21 17.24 12.80 7.38
CA GLU A 21 17.82 14.09 7.00
C GLU A 21 19.04 14.43 7.85
N SER A 22 18.95 14.26 9.18
CA SER A 22 20.05 14.55 10.10
C SER A 22 21.31 13.71 9.84
N LEU A 23 21.14 12.48 9.35
CA LEU A 23 22.23 11.57 9.03
C LEU A 23 22.94 11.91 7.72
N SER A 24 22.38 12.81 6.89
CA SER A 24 22.99 13.24 5.61
C SER A 24 23.37 12.09 4.66
N LEU A 25 22.53 11.05 4.59
CA LEU A 25 22.78 9.82 3.80
C LEU A 25 22.45 9.96 2.30
N GLY A 26 22.11 11.16 1.84
CA GLY A 26 21.63 11.43 0.49
C GLY A 26 20.10 11.43 0.39
N SER A 27 19.57 11.31 -0.83
CA SER A 27 18.13 11.30 -1.09
C SER A 27 17.49 10.00 -0.60
N PHE A 28 16.34 10.11 0.05
CA PHE A 28 15.53 8.98 0.48
C PHE A 28 14.06 9.18 0.11
N VAL A 29 13.30 8.08 0.13
CA VAL A 29 11.84 8.06 -0.04
C VAL A 29 11.25 7.13 1.00
N ILE A 30 10.21 7.60 1.69
CA ILE A 30 9.39 6.85 2.64
C ILE A 30 8.16 6.35 1.90
N LYS A 31 8.09 5.03 1.71
CA LYS A 31 6.92 4.38 1.12
C LYS A 31 5.87 4.14 2.20
N LEU A 32 4.63 4.54 1.93
CA LEU A 32 3.49 4.32 2.80
C LEU A 32 2.45 3.44 2.11
N ASN A 33 1.78 2.62 2.92
CA ASN A 33 0.62 1.84 2.51
C ASN A 33 -0.22 1.51 3.76
N HIS A 34 -1.42 0.98 3.55
CA HIS A 34 -2.35 0.66 4.63
C HIS A 34 -2.77 -0.80 4.58
N ARG A 35 -2.63 -1.53 5.70
CA ARG A 35 -2.98 -2.97 5.77
C ARG A 35 -4.40 -3.25 5.30
N ARG A 36 -5.38 -2.43 5.73
CA ARG A 36 -6.79 -2.63 5.32
C ARG A 36 -7.02 -2.37 3.84
N LEU A 37 -6.17 -1.57 3.19
CA LEU A 37 -6.22 -1.43 1.74
C LEU A 37 -5.80 -2.72 1.06
N LEU A 38 -4.75 -3.39 1.52
CA LEU A 38 -4.34 -4.70 1.00
C LEU A 38 -5.42 -5.76 1.22
N ASP A 39 -6.05 -5.79 2.41
CA ASP A 39 -7.20 -6.64 2.71
C ASP A 39 -8.31 -6.44 1.66
N GLY A 40 -8.74 -5.19 1.47
CA GLY A 40 -9.81 -4.87 0.55
C GLY A 40 -9.44 -5.04 -0.93
N LEU A 41 -8.18 -4.83 -1.30
CA LEU A 41 -7.67 -5.02 -2.66
C LEU A 41 -7.71 -6.50 -3.06
N PHE A 42 -7.27 -7.39 -2.18
CA PHE A 42 -7.32 -8.84 -2.45
C PHE A 42 -8.75 -9.36 -2.46
N GLU A 43 -9.61 -8.87 -1.57
CA GLU A 43 -11.05 -9.15 -1.62
C GLU A 43 -11.67 -8.70 -2.95
N ALA A 44 -11.42 -7.46 -3.38
CA ALA A 44 -11.90 -6.90 -4.64
C ALA A 44 -11.40 -7.68 -5.87
N CYS A 45 -10.20 -8.25 -5.79
CA CYS A 45 -9.62 -9.07 -6.85
C CYS A 45 -10.16 -10.52 -6.87
N GLY A 46 -10.89 -10.96 -5.84
CA GLY A 46 -11.44 -12.30 -5.71
C GLY A 46 -10.49 -13.32 -5.06
N VAL A 47 -9.49 -12.85 -4.29
CA VAL A 47 -8.62 -13.74 -3.53
C VAL A 47 -9.39 -14.30 -2.33
N PRO A 48 -9.42 -15.63 -2.12
CA PRO A 48 -10.03 -16.21 -0.94
C PRO A 48 -9.35 -15.72 0.33
N ALA A 49 -10.13 -15.45 1.39
CA ALA A 49 -9.60 -15.00 2.68
C ALA A 49 -8.52 -15.95 3.26
N SER A 50 -8.64 -17.26 3.01
CA SER A 50 -7.64 -18.27 3.41
C SER A 50 -6.27 -18.10 2.74
N LYS A 51 -6.21 -17.42 1.60
CA LYS A 51 -4.99 -17.15 0.83
C LYS A 51 -4.45 -15.75 1.02
N PHE A 52 -5.09 -14.91 1.85
CA PHE A 52 -4.69 -13.52 2.08
C PHE A 52 -3.21 -13.36 2.45
N ARG A 53 -2.76 -14.04 3.51
CA ARG A 53 -1.35 -13.98 3.96
C ARG A 53 -0.38 -14.48 2.89
N SER A 54 -0.80 -15.49 2.13
CA SER A 54 -0.01 -16.04 1.04
C SER A 54 0.15 -15.00 -0.09
N ALA A 55 -0.93 -14.33 -0.48
CA ALA A 55 -0.91 -13.25 -1.46
C ALA A 55 -0.03 -12.07 -0.99
N CYS A 56 -0.17 -11.63 0.27
CA CYS A 56 0.69 -10.59 0.86
C CYS A 56 2.17 -10.94 0.75
N SER A 57 2.54 -12.17 1.13
CA SER A 57 3.92 -12.63 1.08
C SER A 57 4.49 -12.67 -0.34
N SER A 58 3.65 -12.86 -1.37
CA SER A 58 4.09 -12.74 -2.77
C SER A 58 4.30 -11.29 -3.16
N VAL A 59 3.34 -10.43 -2.83
CA VAL A 59 3.40 -9.00 -3.18
C VAL A 59 4.59 -8.30 -2.52
N ASP A 60 4.96 -8.69 -1.29
CA ASP A 60 6.16 -8.16 -0.61
C ASP A 60 7.45 -8.39 -1.40
N LYS A 61 7.54 -9.47 -2.20
CA LYS A 61 8.71 -9.78 -3.02
C LYS A 61 8.86 -8.86 -4.23
N LEU A 62 7.89 -8.01 -4.56
CA LEU A 62 7.99 -7.06 -5.67
C LEU A 62 9.09 -6.00 -5.48
N ASP A 63 9.65 -5.88 -4.27
CA ASP A 63 10.83 -5.06 -4.01
C ASP A 63 12.13 -5.66 -4.60
N LYS A 64 12.15 -6.96 -4.87
CA LYS A 64 13.36 -7.72 -5.28
C LYS A 64 13.16 -8.57 -6.52
N SER A 65 11.92 -8.94 -6.84
CA SER A 65 11.56 -9.82 -7.96
C SER A 65 10.64 -9.10 -8.95
N PRO A 66 10.81 -9.33 -10.26
CA PRO A 66 9.90 -8.80 -11.26
C PRO A 66 8.50 -9.40 -11.11
N TRP A 67 7.49 -8.68 -11.59
CA TRP A 67 6.09 -9.12 -11.51
C TRP A 67 5.86 -10.51 -12.10
N GLU A 68 6.52 -10.88 -13.19
CA GLU A 68 6.30 -12.19 -13.84
C GLU A 68 6.67 -13.35 -12.91
N GLU A 69 7.70 -13.21 -12.09
CA GLU A 69 8.08 -14.21 -11.08
C GLU A 69 7.04 -14.25 -9.95
N VAL A 70 6.63 -13.08 -9.45
CA VAL A 70 5.62 -12.98 -8.38
C VAL A 70 4.27 -13.55 -8.85
N ARG A 71 3.87 -13.24 -10.07
CA ARG A 71 2.67 -13.77 -10.72
C ARG A 71 2.72 -15.30 -10.79
N LYS A 72 3.84 -15.84 -11.26
CA LYS A 72 4.05 -17.29 -11.36
C LYS A 72 3.94 -17.96 -10.00
N GLU A 73 4.60 -17.41 -8.97
CA GLU A 73 4.50 -17.92 -7.59
C GLU A 73 3.04 -17.91 -7.09
N MET A 74 2.31 -16.82 -7.30
CA MET A 74 0.92 -16.69 -6.85
C MET A 74 0.00 -17.74 -7.47
N ILE A 75 0.24 -18.09 -8.74
CA ILE A 75 -0.57 -19.09 -9.46
C ILE A 75 -0.07 -20.51 -9.14
N ASP A 76 1.20 -20.79 -9.41
CA ASP A 76 1.72 -22.16 -9.43
C ASP A 76 1.94 -22.72 -8.02
N GLU A 77 2.41 -21.89 -7.08
CA GLU A 77 2.75 -22.34 -5.72
C GLU A 77 1.62 -22.07 -4.74
N LYS A 78 0.92 -20.93 -4.89
CA LYS A 78 -0.13 -20.49 -3.96
C LYS A 78 -1.54 -20.83 -4.45
N GLY A 79 -1.68 -21.24 -5.71
CA GLY A 79 -2.95 -21.66 -6.30
C GLY A 79 -3.99 -20.54 -6.39
N ILE A 80 -3.56 -19.28 -6.48
CA ILE A 80 -4.49 -18.15 -6.65
C ILE A 80 -4.92 -18.13 -8.12
N GLU A 81 -6.21 -17.93 -8.36
CA GLU A 81 -6.77 -17.87 -9.72
C GLU A 81 -6.06 -16.82 -10.57
N ALA A 82 -5.68 -17.19 -11.79
CA ALA A 82 -4.89 -16.33 -12.68
C ALA A 82 -5.55 -14.97 -12.91
N GLU A 83 -6.88 -14.94 -13.07
CA GLU A 83 -7.66 -13.72 -13.24
C GLU A 83 -7.57 -12.79 -12.02
N ALA A 84 -7.56 -13.35 -10.81
CA ALA A 84 -7.38 -12.59 -9.58
C ALA A 84 -5.96 -12.03 -9.48
N VAL A 85 -4.93 -12.84 -9.83
CA VAL A 85 -3.53 -12.39 -9.85
C VAL A 85 -3.33 -11.27 -10.88
N ASP A 86 -3.91 -11.39 -12.07
CA ASP A 86 -3.81 -10.38 -13.11
C ASP A 86 -4.45 -9.05 -12.69
N ARG A 87 -5.59 -9.09 -11.99
CA ARG A 87 -6.19 -7.90 -11.37
C ARG A 87 -5.28 -7.30 -10.31
N ILE A 88 -4.71 -8.10 -9.41
CA ILE A 88 -3.75 -7.63 -8.38
C ILE A 88 -2.61 -6.88 -9.05
N GLY A 89 -2.07 -7.42 -10.15
CA GLY A 89 -0.98 -6.83 -10.93
C GLY A 89 -1.27 -5.42 -11.44
N GLN A 90 -2.53 -5.10 -11.73
CA GLN A 90 -2.92 -3.75 -12.16
C GLN A 90 -2.81 -2.72 -11.03
N TYR A 91 -2.96 -3.15 -9.77
CA TYR A 91 -2.91 -2.26 -8.61
C TYR A 91 -1.54 -2.19 -7.97
N VAL A 92 -0.86 -3.32 -7.75
CA VAL A 92 0.41 -3.38 -6.99
C VAL A 92 1.58 -2.72 -7.71
N ARG A 93 1.40 -2.35 -8.99
CA ARG A 93 2.39 -1.58 -9.77
C ARG A 93 2.14 -0.07 -9.69
N LEU A 94 1.11 0.37 -8.98
CA LEU A 94 0.76 1.77 -8.83
C LEU A 94 1.46 2.36 -7.61
N SER A 95 2.08 3.52 -7.81
CA SER A 95 2.58 4.38 -6.76
C SER A 95 2.35 5.85 -7.14
N GLY A 96 2.24 6.71 -6.15
CA GLY A 96 1.89 8.12 -6.35
C GLY A 96 1.60 8.82 -5.04
N HIS A 97 0.74 9.83 -5.07
CA HIS A 97 0.35 10.60 -3.88
C HIS A 97 -1.18 10.69 -3.78
N ASN A 98 -1.72 11.83 -3.34
CA ASN A 98 -3.15 12.07 -3.20
C ASN A 98 -3.94 11.84 -4.51
N ASP A 99 -3.36 12.10 -5.68
CA ASP A 99 -3.96 11.87 -6.98
C ASP A 99 -4.27 10.39 -7.24
N LEU A 100 -3.34 9.50 -6.86
CA LEU A 100 -3.54 8.06 -6.94
C LEU A 100 -4.65 7.61 -5.97
N VAL A 101 -4.69 8.17 -4.76
CA VAL A 101 -5.74 7.84 -3.79
C VAL A 101 -7.13 8.21 -4.33
N GLU A 102 -7.29 9.41 -4.87
CA GLU A 102 -8.54 9.87 -5.50
C GLU A 102 -8.96 9.00 -6.69
N LYS A 103 -7.98 8.54 -7.49
CA LYS A 103 -8.23 7.60 -8.58
C LYS A 103 -8.74 6.26 -8.06
N LEU A 104 -8.10 5.69 -7.02
CA LEU A 104 -8.47 4.39 -6.45
C LEU A 104 -9.80 4.45 -5.68
N LEU A 105 -10.15 5.58 -5.06
CA LEU A 105 -11.46 5.77 -4.42
C LEU A 105 -12.62 5.73 -5.42
N LYS A 106 -12.35 6.06 -6.69
CA LYS A 106 -13.33 6.02 -7.80
C LYS A 106 -13.28 4.72 -8.59
N ASP A 107 -12.37 3.80 -8.24
CA ASP A 107 -12.22 2.53 -8.93
C ASP A 107 -13.47 1.64 -8.73
N GLN A 108 -13.93 1.03 -9.81
CA GLN A 108 -15.20 0.28 -9.84
C GLN A 108 -15.22 -1.01 -8.99
N TYR A 109 -14.04 -1.51 -8.61
CA TYR A 109 -13.88 -2.69 -7.76
C TYR A 109 -13.59 -2.26 -6.31
N LEU A 110 -12.60 -1.39 -6.11
CA LEU A 110 -12.18 -0.98 -4.77
C LEU A 110 -13.25 -0.17 -4.03
N SER A 111 -13.99 0.70 -4.74
CA SER A 111 -15.07 1.52 -4.14
C SER A 111 -16.22 0.68 -3.55
N LYS A 112 -16.33 -0.59 -3.93
CA LYS A 112 -17.37 -1.51 -3.43
C LYS A 112 -16.92 -2.29 -2.20
N VAL A 113 -15.63 -2.26 -1.86
CA VAL A 113 -15.08 -3.01 -0.73
C VAL A 113 -14.76 -2.05 0.41
N LYS A 114 -15.51 -2.20 1.52
CA LYS A 114 -15.40 -1.32 2.68
C LYS A 114 -13.97 -1.23 3.24
N ALA A 115 -13.26 -2.35 3.30
CA ALA A 115 -11.88 -2.37 3.79
C ALA A 115 -10.94 -1.53 2.89
N ALA A 116 -11.13 -1.59 1.56
CA ALA A 116 -10.35 -0.80 0.62
C ALA A 116 -10.65 0.69 0.77
N THR A 117 -11.92 1.08 0.84
CA THR A 117 -12.31 2.48 1.02
C THR A 117 -11.81 3.04 2.35
N GLU A 118 -11.91 2.30 3.45
CA GLU A 118 -11.39 2.73 4.76
C GLU A 118 -9.86 2.87 4.73
N GLY A 119 -9.15 1.96 4.04
CA GLY A 119 -7.70 2.06 3.89
C GLY A 119 -7.27 3.26 3.04
N LEU A 120 -7.99 3.55 1.95
CA LEU A 120 -7.71 4.70 1.09
C LEU A 120 -7.98 6.03 1.80
N GLU A 121 -9.08 6.16 2.55
CA GLU A 121 -9.35 7.36 3.34
C GLU A 121 -8.31 7.56 4.46
N GLY A 122 -7.84 6.46 5.07
CA GLY A 122 -6.72 6.50 6.01
C GLY A 122 -5.43 7.04 5.37
N ILE A 123 -5.05 6.53 4.20
CA ILE A 123 -3.89 7.02 3.46
C ILE A 123 -4.06 8.48 3.05
N LYS A 124 -5.24 8.87 2.55
CA LYS A 124 -5.54 10.27 2.18
C LYS A 124 -5.31 11.22 3.35
N LEU A 125 -5.80 10.86 4.53
CA LEU A 125 -5.63 11.66 5.73
C LEU A 125 -4.16 11.72 6.16
N LEU A 126 -3.46 10.58 6.12
CA LEU A 126 -2.03 10.51 6.46
C LEU A 126 -1.18 11.36 5.51
N LEU A 127 -1.39 11.26 4.20
CA LEU A 127 -0.67 12.07 3.20
C LEU A 127 -0.93 13.55 3.42
N ARG A 128 -2.18 13.95 3.72
CA ARG A 128 -2.50 15.35 4.06
C ARG A 128 -1.71 15.86 5.26
N TYR A 129 -1.55 15.05 6.31
CA TYR A 129 -0.73 15.44 7.46
C TYR A 129 0.76 15.48 7.12
N CYS A 130 1.26 14.56 6.30
CA CYS A 130 2.62 14.62 5.77
C CYS A 130 2.86 15.90 4.97
N ASP A 131 1.89 16.34 4.15
CA ASP A 131 1.97 17.60 3.41
C ASP A 131 2.08 18.80 4.37
N LEU A 132 1.32 18.81 5.48
CA LEU A 132 1.41 19.85 6.52
C LEU A 132 2.75 19.85 7.28
N TYR A 133 3.47 18.74 7.29
CA TYR A 133 4.81 18.62 7.87
C TYR A 133 5.94 18.89 6.86
N ASP A 134 5.59 19.38 5.67
CA ASP A 134 6.50 19.63 4.54
C ASP A 134 7.24 18.36 4.06
N LEU A 135 6.57 17.21 4.07
CA LEU A 135 7.15 15.90 3.67
C LEU A 135 6.70 15.42 2.27
N THR A 136 6.05 16.28 1.50
CA THR A 136 5.43 15.93 0.20
C THR A 136 6.41 15.26 -0.77
N ASP A 137 7.68 15.69 -0.80
CA ASP A 137 8.73 15.16 -1.67
C ASP A 137 9.45 13.92 -1.10
N LYS A 138 9.21 13.60 0.18
CA LYS A 138 9.81 12.46 0.88
C LYS A 138 8.91 11.26 0.94
N VAL A 139 7.60 11.43 0.77
CA VAL A 139 6.61 10.38 0.96
C VAL A 139 6.02 9.96 -0.37
N ILE A 140 5.84 8.65 -0.55
CA ILE A 140 5.10 8.09 -1.68
C ILE A 140 4.12 7.03 -1.17
N PHE A 141 2.89 7.08 -1.65
CA PHE A 141 1.96 5.98 -1.50
C PHE A 141 2.30 4.89 -2.53
N ASP A 142 2.64 3.70 -2.04
CA ASP A 142 3.06 2.56 -2.87
C ASP A 142 2.22 1.33 -2.52
N VAL A 143 1.37 0.89 -3.46
CA VAL A 143 0.44 -0.23 -3.26
C VAL A 143 1.18 -1.57 -3.12
N SER A 144 2.40 -1.67 -3.64
CA SER A 144 3.22 -2.89 -3.57
C SER A 144 3.77 -3.16 -2.17
N LEU A 145 3.76 -2.18 -1.27
CA LEU A 145 4.34 -2.31 0.06
C LEU A 145 3.44 -3.18 0.95
N ALA A 146 3.87 -4.42 1.22
CA ALA A 146 3.10 -5.41 1.99
C ALA A 146 3.93 -6.06 3.11
N ARG A 147 4.55 -5.24 3.97
CA ARG A 147 5.44 -5.71 5.05
C ARG A 147 4.73 -5.94 6.39
N GLY A 148 5.18 -6.97 7.12
CA GLY A 148 4.83 -7.19 8.55
C GLY A 148 3.42 -7.71 8.82
N LEU A 149 2.87 -8.56 7.92
CA LEU A 149 1.47 -8.97 7.93
C LEU A 149 1.17 -10.32 8.59
#